data_AF-A0A6T8GX53-F1
#
_entry.id   AF-A0A6T8GX53-F1
#
_cell.length_a   1.000
_cell.length_b   1.000
_cell.length_c   1.000
_cell.angle_alpha   90.00
_cell.angle_beta   90.00
_cell.angle_gamma   90.00
#
_symmetry.space_group_name_H-M   'P 1'
#
loop_
_entity.id
_entity.type
_entity.pdbx_description
1 polymer ?
#
loop_
_entity_poly.entity_id
_entity_poly.type
_entity_poly.pdbx_seq_one_letter_code
_entity_poly.pdbx_strand_id
1 'polypeptide(L)'
;GLVLGPFGALFGAQIGSSIGSKRASEQSAKDGMKEMGITPEMLEMAEDIGATLDRAVVGLNASKESLDSQQSYARRLQGTIDDLFDKAKDAMAAGDEEKARTLLMEKQGQTDRLKKALSACLLEKKRMEKMTINVGAIEERAMEIDSLLRRSVSAKSMQDINLSEDFSLSIEDPLLQKFRDLEKD
;
A
#
# COMPACT_ATOMS: atom_id res chain seq x y z
N GLY A 1 6.11 -3.86 -4.81
CA GLY A 1 6.47 -2.71 -5.66
C GLY A 1 5.71 -1.42 -5.33
N LEU A 2 5.27 -1.17 -4.08
CA LEU A 2 4.62 0.10 -3.72
C LEU A 2 5.63 1.24 -3.42
N VAL A 3 6.84 0.91 -2.96
CA VAL A 3 7.92 1.90 -2.71
C VAL A 3 8.52 2.45 -4.02
N LEU A 4 8.30 1.77 -5.14
CA LEU A 4 8.75 2.17 -6.49
C LEU A 4 7.58 2.58 -7.41
N GLY A 5 6.38 2.74 -6.87
CA GLY A 5 5.24 3.29 -7.59
C GLY A 5 5.30 4.82 -7.68
N PRO A 6 4.47 5.45 -8.52
CA PRO A 6 4.46 6.91 -8.73
C PRO A 6 4.21 7.72 -7.45
N PHE A 7 3.47 7.19 -6.48
CA PHE A 7 3.33 7.77 -5.14
C PHE A 7 4.63 7.74 -4.33
N GLY A 8 5.45 6.69 -4.48
CA GLY A 8 6.78 6.60 -3.86
C GLY A 8 7.75 7.64 -4.43
N ALA A 9 7.61 8.02 -5.70
CA ALA A 9 8.43 9.05 -6.33
C ALA A 9 8.03 10.48 -5.91
N LEU A 10 6.72 10.77 -5.81
CA LEU A 10 6.22 12.09 -5.40
C LEU A 10 6.33 12.31 -3.88
N PHE A 11 6.04 11.29 -3.06
CA PHE A 11 6.06 11.41 -1.60
C PHE A 11 7.36 10.93 -0.94
N GLY A 12 8.09 9.98 -1.53
CA GLY A 12 9.36 9.50 -0.98
C GLY A 12 10.51 10.51 -1.06
N ALA A 13 10.50 11.40 -2.06
CA ALA A 13 11.47 12.50 -2.16
C ALA A 13 11.15 13.67 -1.20
N GLN A 14 9.88 13.84 -0.81
CA GLN A 14 9.41 15.00 -0.06
C GLN A 14 9.23 14.74 1.45
N ILE A 15 8.98 13.48 1.86
CA ILE A 15 8.79 13.12 3.28
C ILE A 15 10.11 12.72 3.97
N GLY A 16 11.11 12.22 3.23
CA GLY A 16 12.37 11.72 3.81
C GLY A 16 13.43 12.77 4.15
N SER A 17 13.35 14.00 3.61
CA SER A 17 14.44 14.99 3.68
C SER A 17 14.24 16.12 4.70
N SER A 18 13.08 16.26 5.35
CA SER A 18 12.73 17.49 6.07
C SER A 18 12.13 17.30 7.46
N ILE A 19 12.79 16.50 8.31
CA ILE A 19 12.46 16.46 9.75
C ILE A 19 13.02 17.68 10.54
N GLY A 20 13.74 18.63 9.89
CA GLY A 20 14.41 19.74 10.59
C GLY A 20 14.11 21.19 10.18
N SER A 21 13.53 21.49 9.00
CA SER A 21 13.48 22.88 8.45
C SER A 21 12.09 23.32 7.95
N LYS A 22 11.03 23.00 8.70
CA LYS A 22 9.68 22.80 8.13
C LYS A 22 8.90 24.03 7.61
N ARG A 23 9.05 25.27 8.11
CA ARG A 23 8.05 26.31 7.72
C ARG A 23 8.30 27.05 6.40
N ALA A 24 9.52 27.45 6.10
CA ALA A 24 9.80 28.19 4.85
C ALA A 24 9.80 27.26 3.62
N SER A 25 10.24 26.02 3.80
CA SER A 25 10.26 24.99 2.76
C SER A 25 8.87 24.47 2.42
N GLU A 26 7.96 24.31 3.40
CA GLU A 26 6.58 23.89 3.15
C GLU A 26 5.81 24.95 2.37
N GLN A 27 6.02 26.23 2.68
CA GLN A 27 5.34 27.33 1.97
C GLN A 27 5.80 27.41 0.51
N SER A 28 7.11 27.37 0.26
CA SER A 28 7.66 27.36 -1.10
C SER A 28 7.23 26.14 -1.91
N ALA A 29 7.11 24.96 -1.28
CA ALA A 29 6.60 23.77 -1.94
C ALA A 29 5.11 23.90 -2.29
N LYS A 30 4.29 24.45 -1.38
CA LYS A 30 2.86 24.72 -1.63
C LYS A 30 2.65 25.73 -2.74
N ASP A 31 3.49 26.77 -2.81
CA ASP A 31 3.38 27.79 -3.85
C ASP A 31 3.79 27.23 -5.22
N GLY A 32 4.87 26.44 -5.31
CA GLY A 32 5.23 25.71 -6.53
C GLY A 32 4.18 24.68 -6.97
N MET A 33 3.49 24.03 -6.04
CA MET A 33 2.39 23.10 -6.36
C MET A 33 1.16 23.82 -6.93
N LYS A 34 0.84 25.02 -6.43
CA LYS A 34 -0.20 25.87 -7.02
C LYS A 34 0.17 26.31 -8.43
N GLU A 35 1.44 26.64 -8.68
CA GLU A 35 1.93 26.96 -10.02
C GLU A 35 1.76 25.78 -10.99
N MET A 36 1.88 24.54 -10.49
CA MET A 36 1.61 23.32 -11.25
C MET A 36 0.11 22.95 -11.35
N GLY A 37 -0.80 23.80 -10.86
CA GLY A 37 -2.25 23.57 -10.94
C GLY A 37 -2.77 22.54 -9.95
N ILE A 38 -1.97 22.17 -8.93
CA ILE A 38 -2.39 21.29 -7.84
C ILE A 38 -2.97 22.15 -6.72
N THR A 39 -4.23 21.91 -6.35
CA THR A 39 -4.86 22.65 -5.25
C THR A 39 -4.50 22.05 -3.89
N PRO A 40 -4.54 22.84 -2.80
CA PRO A 40 -4.33 22.33 -1.44
C PRO A 40 -5.25 21.15 -1.09
N GLU A 41 -6.49 21.17 -1.56
CA GLU A 41 -7.48 20.11 -1.33
C GLU A 41 -7.08 18.82 -2.05
N MET A 42 -6.48 18.91 -3.25
CA MET A 42 -5.98 17.73 -3.97
C MET A 42 -4.79 17.09 -3.25
N LEU A 43 -3.93 17.91 -2.61
CA LEU A 43 -2.82 17.42 -1.80
C LEU A 43 -3.32 16.75 -0.53
N GLU A 44 -4.26 17.37 0.17
CA GLU A 44 -4.87 16.80 1.39
C GLU A 44 -5.52 15.44 1.08
N MET A 45 -6.29 15.34 -0.01
CA MET A 45 -6.88 14.07 -0.45
C MET A 45 -5.81 13.00 -0.75
N ALA A 46 -4.69 13.39 -1.36
CA ALA A 46 -3.59 12.48 -1.69
C ALA A 46 -2.83 12.01 -0.44
N GLU A 47 -2.60 12.91 0.52
CA GLU A 47 -2.00 12.58 1.82
C GLU A 47 -2.90 11.64 2.63
N ASP A 48 -4.20 11.94 2.69
CA ASP A 48 -5.18 11.15 3.43
C ASP A 48 -5.34 9.74 2.85
N ILE A 49 -5.46 9.62 1.52
CA ILE A 49 -5.58 8.30 0.89
C ILE A 49 -4.28 7.51 1.03
N GLY A 50 -3.12 8.17 0.93
CA GLY A 50 -1.81 7.54 1.12
C GLY A 50 -1.64 7.00 2.54
N ALA A 51 -1.94 7.81 3.56
CA ALA A 51 -1.90 7.39 4.96
C ALA A 51 -2.92 6.27 5.26
N THR A 52 -4.09 6.33 4.63
CA THR A 52 -5.11 5.27 4.77
C THR A 52 -4.65 3.97 4.14
N LEU A 53 -4.04 4.02 2.95
CA LEU A 53 -3.50 2.86 2.26
C LEU A 53 -2.37 2.21 3.05
N ASP A 54 -1.43 3.00 3.58
CA ASP A 54 -0.31 2.50 4.38
C ASP A 54 -0.81 1.73 5.61
N ARG A 55 -1.74 2.33 6.38
CA ARG A 55 -2.36 1.67 7.53
C ARG A 55 -3.09 0.38 7.12
N ALA A 56 -3.79 0.38 6.00
CA ALA A 56 -4.51 -0.78 5.50
C ALA A 56 -3.55 -1.92 5.11
N VAL A 57 -2.42 -1.60 4.47
CA VAL A 57 -1.36 -2.57 4.12
C VAL A 57 -0.71 -3.14 5.38
N VAL A 58 -0.39 -2.32 6.37
CA VAL A 58 0.11 -2.79 7.67
C VAL A 58 -0.88 -3.75 8.33
N GLY A 59 -2.18 -3.38 8.32
CA GLY A 59 -3.25 -4.24 8.83
C GLY A 59 -3.37 -5.58 8.09
N LEU A 60 -3.23 -5.57 6.76
CA LEU A 60 -3.22 -6.77 5.93
C LEU A 60 -2.04 -7.69 6.27
N ASN A 61 -0.85 -7.12 6.42
CA ASN A 61 0.36 -7.87 6.76
C ASN A 61 0.22 -8.52 8.15
N ALA A 62 -0.29 -7.78 9.15
CA ALA A 62 -0.56 -8.34 10.47
C ALA A 62 -1.56 -9.51 10.43
N SER A 63 -2.61 -9.43 9.59
CA SER A 63 -3.53 -10.54 9.38
C SER A 63 -2.89 -11.75 8.69
N LYS A 64 -1.98 -11.53 7.73
CA LYS A 64 -1.21 -12.61 7.09
C LYS A 64 -0.28 -13.31 8.08
N GLU A 65 0.46 -12.55 8.88
CA GLU A 65 1.37 -13.08 9.91
C GLU A 65 0.60 -13.87 10.98
N SER A 66 -0.55 -13.36 11.41
CA SER A 66 -1.44 -14.05 12.35
C SER A 66 -1.91 -15.40 11.79
N LEU A 67 -2.35 -15.43 10.52
CA LEU A 67 -2.78 -16.65 9.85
C LEU A 67 -1.63 -17.66 9.74
N ASP A 68 -0.44 -17.23 9.32
CA ASP A 68 0.72 -18.11 9.15
C ASP A 68 1.18 -18.72 10.47
N SER A 69 1.19 -17.92 11.55
CA SER A 69 1.48 -18.38 12.90
C SER A 69 0.49 -19.46 13.36
N GLN A 70 -0.81 -19.25 13.14
CA GLN A 70 -1.83 -20.23 13.51
C GLN A 70 -1.74 -21.52 12.68
N GLN A 71 -1.46 -21.42 11.38
CA GLN A 71 -1.26 -22.58 10.53
C GLN A 71 -0.02 -23.39 10.95
N SER A 72 1.08 -22.70 11.27
CA SER A 72 2.30 -23.32 11.77
C SER A 72 2.05 -24.04 13.10
N TYR A 73 1.29 -23.43 14.01
CA TYR A 73 0.88 -24.08 15.26
C TYR A 73 -0.01 -25.31 15.01
N ALA A 74 -0.97 -25.23 14.09
CA ALA A 74 -1.83 -26.37 13.72
C ALA A 74 -1.02 -27.54 13.13
N ARG A 75 -0.05 -27.26 12.25
CA ARG A 75 0.86 -28.30 11.70
C ARG A 75 1.67 -28.99 12.80
N ARG A 76 2.17 -28.22 13.78
CA ARG A 76 2.89 -28.79 14.93
C ARG A 76 2.01 -29.71 15.76
N LEU A 77 0.76 -29.28 16.05
CA LEU A 77 -0.20 -30.11 16.77
C LEU A 77 -0.51 -31.40 16.02
N GLN A 78 -0.69 -31.34 14.70
CA GLN A 78 -0.89 -32.51 13.87
C GLN A 78 0.29 -33.49 13.97
N GLY A 79 1.53 -33.01 13.84
CA GLY A 79 2.71 -33.85 14.00
C GLY A 79 2.78 -34.53 15.37
N THR A 80 2.46 -33.81 16.45
CA THR A 80 2.39 -34.40 17.79
C THR A 80 1.28 -35.45 17.93
N ILE A 81 0.12 -35.25 17.29
CA ILE A 81 -0.98 -36.22 17.27
C ILE A 81 -0.55 -37.51 16.57
N ASP A 82 0.14 -37.38 15.44
CA ASP A 82 0.64 -38.52 14.66
C ASP A 82 1.70 -39.29 15.46
N ASP A 83 2.67 -38.59 16.05
CA ASP A 83 3.69 -39.18 16.92
C ASP A 83 3.09 -39.93 18.13
N LEU A 84 2.10 -39.34 18.79
CA LEU A 84 1.42 -39.96 19.94
C LEU A 84 0.67 -41.22 19.51
N PHE A 85 0.06 -41.18 18.31
CA PHE A 85 -0.68 -42.32 17.79
C PHE A 85 0.26 -43.47 17.41
N ASP A 86 1.40 -43.18 16.79
CA ASP A 86 2.38 -44.21 16.45
C ASP A 86 3.02 -44.83 17.70
N LYS A 87 3.38 -44.02 18.70
CA LYS A 87 3.84 -44.52 20.01
C LYS A 87 2.80 -45.39 20.71
N ALA A 88 1.51 -45.05 20.57
CA ALA A 88 0.43 -45.84 21.15
C ALA A 88 0.30 -47.21 20.45
N LYS A 89 0.47 -47.27 19.12
CA LYS A 89 0.51 -48.54 18.37
C LYS A 89 1.67 -49.42 18.82
N ASP A 90 2.86 -48.82 18.98
CA ASP A 90 4.05 -49.56 19.43
C ASP A 90 3.87 -50.13 20.84
N ALA A 91 3.26 -49.35 21.75
CA ALA A 91 2.94 -49.81 23.10
C ALA A 91 1.92 -50.97 23.09
N MET A 92 0.88 -50.89 22.25
CA MET A 92 -0.08 -51.99 22.06
C MET A 92 0.60 -53.25 21.51
N ALA A 93 1.49 -53.10 20.53
CA ALA A 93 2.23 -54.24 19.95
C ALA A 93 3.17 -54.89 20.98
N ALA A 94 3.71 -54.11 21.93
CA ALA A 94 4.50 -54.60 23.05
C ALA A 94 3.68 -55.19 24.20
N GLY A 95 2.34 -55.18 24.12
CA GLY A 95 1.44 -55.65 25.17
C GLY A 95 1.27 -54.70 26.36
N ASP A 96 1.80 -53.48 26.27
CA ASP A 96 1.69 -52.44 27.31
C ASP A 96 0.44 -51.59 27.07
N GLU A 97 -0.72 -52.16 27.40
CA GLU A 97 -2.02 -51.51 27.21
C GLU A 97 -2.21 -50.24 28.07
N GLU A 98 -1.60 -50.20 29.26
CA GLU A 98 -1.74 -49.04 30.16
C GLU A 98 -1.06 -47.82 29.55
N LYS A 99 0.18 -47.97 29.08
CA LYS A 99 0.89 -46.90 28.37
C LYS A 99 0.17 -46.47 27.09
N ALA A 100 -0.38 -47.43 26.34
CA ALA A 100 -1.17 -47.11 25.15
C ALA A 100 -2.41 -46.27 25.48
N ARG A 101 -3.13 -46.61 26.57
CA ARG A 101 -4.28 -45.82 27.04
C ARG A 101 -3.88 -44.38 27.40
N THR A 102 -2.77 -44.19 28.11
CA THR A 102 -2.26 -42.85 28.46
C THR A 102 -1.93 -42.02 27.20
N LEU A 103 -1.21 -42.60 26.24
CA LEU A 103 -0.85 -41.94 24.99
C LEU A 103 -2.08 -41.54 24.15
N LEU A 104 -3.09 -42.41 24.09
CA LEU A 104 -4.34 -42.12 23.39
C LEU A 104 -5.14 -41.00 24.07
N MET A 105 -5.13 -40.94 25.41
CA MET A 105 -5.78 -39.86 26.14
C MET A 105 -5.07 -38.52 25.90
N GLU A 106 -3.73 -38.51 25.88
CA GLU A 106 -2.96 -37.31 25.52
C GLU A 106 -3.23 -36.88 24.06
N LYS A 107 -3.25 -37.84 23.13
CA LYS A 107 -3.60 -37.60 21.72
C LYS A 107 -4.97 -36.93 21.60
N GLN A 108 -5.96 -37.38 22.37
CA GLN A 108 -7.29 -36.78 22.38
C GLN A 108 -7.23 -35.31 22.81
N GLY A 109 -6.47 -35.00 23.87
CA GLY A 109 -6.23 -33.63 24.31
C GLY A 109 -5.59 -32.75 23.24
N GLN A 110 -4.60 -33.25 22.51
CA GLN A 110 -3.98 -32.53 21.39
C GLN A 110 -4.94 -32.36 20.20
N THR A 111 -5.77 -33.38 19.92
CA THR A 111 -6.80 -33.33 18.87
C THR A 111 -7.81 -32.22 19.12
N ASP A 112 -8.23 -32.01 20.37
CA ASP A 112 -9.16 -30.93 20.70
C ASP A 112 -8.50 -29.55 20.62
N ARG A 113 -7.20 -29.44 20.92
CA ARG A 113 -6.41 -28.22 20.66
C ARG A 113 -6.27 -27.94 19.16
N LEU A 114 -6.05 -28.97 18.34
CA LEU A 114 -5.96 -28.84 16.89
C LEU A 114 -7.26 -28.31 16.30
N LYS A 115 -8.42 -28.84 16.71
CA LYS A 115 -9.73 -28.33 16.28
C LYS A 115 -9.88 -26.83 16.56
N LYS A 116 -9.47 -26.37 17.75
CA LYS A 116 -9.50 -24.94 18.10
C LYS A 116 -8.55 -24.12 17.23
N ALA A 117 -7.33 -24.60 16.99
CA ALA A 117 -6.36 -23.93 16.13
C ALA A 117 -6.85 -23.82 14.67
N LEU A 118 -7.46 -24.87 14.12
CA LEU A 118 -8.05 -24.87 12.78
C LEU A 118 -9.24 -23.91 12.69
N SER A 119 -10.09 -23.86 13.71
CA SER A 119 -11.18 -22.88 13.79
C SER A 119 -10.65 -21.44 13.79
N ALA A 120 -9.56 -21.19 14.52
CA ALA A 120 -8.91 -19.88 14.52
C ALA A 120 -8.35 -19.55 13.12
N CYS A 121 -7.69 -20.51 12.45
CA CYS A 121 -7.16 -20.33 11.09
C CYS A 121 -8.26 -19.91 10.10
N LEU A 122 -9.44 -20.52 10.21
CA LEU A 122 -10.58 -20.16 9.36
C LEU A 122 -11.06 -18.72 9.61
N LEU A 123 -11.05 -18.26 10.86
CA LEU A 123 -11.42 -16.90 11.21
C LEU A 123 -10.39 -15.89 10.69
N GLU A 124 -9.09 -16.15 10.89
CA GLU A 124 -8.02 -15.27 10.39
C GLU A 124 -7.98 -15.24 8.86
N LYS A 125 -8.22 -16.38 8.19
CA LYS A 125 -8.33 -16.42 6.73
C LYS A 125 -9.45 -15.51 6.23
N LYS A 126 -10.65 -15.58 6.82
CA LYS A 126 -11.76 -14.68 6.49
C LYS A 126 -11.42 -13.21 6.75
N ARG A 127 -10.69 -12.92 7.83
CA ARG A 127 -10.22 -11.56 8.14
C ARG A 127 -9.24 -11.04 7.09
N MET A 128 -8.27 -11.87 6.71
CA MET A 128 -7.29 -11.56 5.67
C MET A 128 -7.96 -11.31 4.31
N GLU A 129 -8.93 -12.14 3.92
CA GLU A 129 -9.70 -11.96 2.67
C GLU A 129 -10.44 -10.61 2.67
N LYS A 130 -11.15 -10.29 3.76
CA LYS A 130 -11.80 -8.97 3.92
C LYS A 130 -10.81 -7.82 3.83
N MET A 131 -9.66 -7.95 4.50
CA MET A 131 -8.64 -6.89 4.47
C MET A 131 -8.03 -6.73 3.07
N THR A 132 -7.87 -7.82 2.33
CA THR A 132 -7.39 -7.79 0.94
C THR A 132 -8.35 -7.02 0.05
N ILE A 133 -9.65 -7.28 0.17
CA ILE A 133 -10.70 -6.53 -0.56
C ILE A 133 -10.66 -5.05 -0.17
N ASN A 134 -10.55 -4.73 1.12
CA ASN A 134 -10.48 -3.36 1.59
C ASN A 134 -9.25 -2.61 1.06
N VAL A 135 -8.07 -3.24 1.09
CA VAL A 135 -6.84 -2.67 0.53
C VAL A 135 -7.02 -2.41 -0.96
N GLY A 136 -7.56 -3.38 -1.72
CA GLY A 136 -7.80 -3.20 -3.15
C GLY A 136 -8.74 -2.02 -3.46
N ALA A 137 -9.80 -1.84 -2.68
CA ALA A 137 -10.69 -0.68 -2.84
C ALA A 137 -10.02 0.66 -2.51
N ILE A 138 -9.08 0.69 -1.56
CA ILE A 138 -8.29 1.88 -1.22
C ILE A 138 -7.25 2.16 -2.32
N GLU A 139 -6.62 1.11 -2.86
CA GLU A 139 -5.70 1.23 -4.00
C GLU A 139 -6.39 1.80 -5.24
N GLU A 140 -7.62 1.36 -5.54
CA GLU A 140 -8.42 1.89 -6.64
C GLU A 140 -8.69 3.39 -6.47
N ARG A 141 -9.12 3.81 -5.28
CA ARG A 141 -9.30 5.25 -4.96
C ARG A 141 -8.00 6.04 -5.03
N ALA A 142 -6.89 5.46 -4.59
CA ALA A 142 -5.59 6.11 -4.70
C ALA A 142 -5.20 6.33 -6.17
N MET A 143 -5.48 5.36 -7.06
CA MET A 143 -5.25 5.50 -8.51
C MET A 143 -6.14 6.58 -9.14
N GLU A 144 -7.40 6.70 -8.70
CA GLU A 144 -8.29 7.78 -9.15
C GLU A 144 -7.74 9.17 -8.77
N ILE A 145 -7.26 9.32 -7.54
CA ILE A 145 -6.66 10.57 -7.05
C ILE A 145 -5.36 10.88 -7.81
N ASP A 146 -4.50 9.89 -8.06
CA ASP A 146 -3.29 10.07 -8.89
C ASP A 146 -3.65 10.55 -10.30
N SER A 147 -4.66 9.93 -10.91
CA SER A 147 -5.15 10.31 -12.24
C SER A 147 -5.69 11.74 -12.27
N LEU A 148 -6.39 12.17 -11.21
CA LEU A 148 -6.85 13.55 -11.08
C LEU A 148 -5.66 14.53 -10.98
N LEU A 149 -4.68 14.23 -10.13
CA LEU A 149 -3.46 15.04 -9.98
C LEU A 149 -2.70 15.17 -11.29
N ARG A 150 -2.46 14.07 -12.01
CA ARG A 150 -1.78 14.06 -13.32
C ARG A 150 -2.51 14.90 -14.34
N ARG A 151 -3.85 14.81 -14.38
CA ARG A 151 -4.67 15.61 -15.29
C ARG A 151 -4.59 17.09 -14.98
N SER A 152 -4.60 17.49 -13.70
CA SER A 152 -4.45 18.89 -13.30
C SER A 152 -3.08 19.45 -13.68
N VAL A 153 -2.00 18.71 -13.42
CA VAL A 153 -0.63 19.10 -13.81
C VAL A 153 -0.50 19.23 -15.33
N SER A 154 -1.04 18.26 -16.07
CA SER A 154 -1.01 18.28 -17.54
C SER A 154 -1.82 19.45 -18.10
N ALA A 155 -3.03 19.69 -17.60
CA ALA A 155 -3.88 20.78 -18.04
C ALA A 155 -3.22 22.15 -17.80
N LYS A 156 -2.57 22.33 -16.65
CA LYS A 156 -1.85 23.56 -16.34
C LYS A 156 -0.67 23.78 -17.29
N SER A 157 0.11 22.73 -17.56
CA SER A 157 1.22 22.82 -18.53
C SER A 157 0.76 23.21 -19.94
N MET A 158 -0.40 22.71 -20.41
CA MET A 158 -0.95 23.09 -21.72
C MET A 158 -1.49 24.52 -21.74
N GLN A 159 -2.05 25.00 -20.63
CA GLN A 159 -2.51 26.39 -20.51
C GLN A 159 -1.34 27.37 -20.58
N ASP A 160 -0.20 27.03 -19.96
CA ASP A 160 1.00 27.86 -20.01
C ASP A 160 1.63 27.87 -21.41
N ILE A 161 1.54 26.77 -22.18
CA ILE A 161 1.95 26.71 -23.60
C ILE A 161 1.05 27.61 -24.47
N ASN A 162 -0.27 27.53 -24.32
CA ASN A 162 -1.20 28.38 -25.10
C ASN A 162 -1.03 29.88 -24.79
N LEU A 163 -0.79 30.24 -23.52
CA LEU A 163 -0.49 31.63 -23.14
C LEU A 163 0.85 32.11 -23.72
N SER A 164 1.85 31.24 -23.84
CA SER A 164 3.14 31.62 -24.43
C SER A 164 3.09 31.72 -25.96
N GLU A 165 2.23 30.97 -26.64
CA GLU A 165 1.96 31.14 -28.07
C GLU A 165 1.21 32.46 -28.37
N ASP A 166 0.24 32.85 -27.55
CA ASP A 166 -0.51 34.12 -27.70
C ASP A 166 0.36 35.38 -27.49
N PHE A 167 1.42 35.30 -26.68
CA PHE A 167 2.40 36.38 -26.54
C PHE A 167 3.41 36.45 -27.71
N SER A 168 3.57 35.37 -28.51
CA SER A 168 4.50 35.35 -29.64
C SER A 168 3.97 36.03 -30.91
N LEU A 169 2.65 36.25 -31.01
CA LEU A 169 2.00 36.87 -32.17
C LEU A 169 2.04 38.41 -32.16
N SER A 170 2.66 39.03 -31.15
CA SER A 170 2.75 40.49 -31.00
C SER A 170 4.15 41.06 -31.27
N ILE A 171 5.11 40.22 -31.66
CA ILE A 171 6.42 40.69 -32.14
C ILE A 171 6.30 40.89 -33.66
N GLU A 172 6.03 42.14 -34.05
CA GLU A 172 6.15 42.58 -35.44
C GLU A 172 7.53 42.14 -35.97
N ASP A 173 7.56 41.45 -37.12
CA ASP A 173 8.78 40.92 -37.71
C ASP A 173 9.87 42.02 -37.77
N PRO A 174 11.07 41.80 -37.20
CA PRO A 174 12.16 42.77 -37.24
C PRO A 174 12.49 43.27 -38.65
N LEU A 175 12.19 42.49 -39.70
CA LEU A 175 12.28 42.94 -41.08
C LEU A 175 11.17 43.94 -41.45
N LEU A 176 9.92 43.69 -41.06
CA LEU A 176 8.80 44.60 -41.33
C LEU A 176 9.01 45.95 -40.66
N GLN A 177 9.56 45.96 -39.44
CA GLN A 177 9.90 47.20 -38.74
C GLN A 177 11.00 47.98 -39.48
N LYS A 178 12.04 47.30 -39.97
CA LYS A 178 13.09 47.91 -40.79
C LYS A 178 12.60 48.45 -42.14
N PHE A 179 11.67 47.76 -42.79
CA PHE A 179 11.08 48.26 -44.04
C PHE A 179 10.22 49.50 -43.82
N ARG A 180 9.50 49.56 -42.68
CA ARG A 180 8.72 50.74 -42.30
C ARG A 180 9.57 51.97 -42.01
N ASP A 181 10.72 51.78 -41.38
CA ASP A 181 11.65 52.87 -41.10
C ASP A 181 12.31 53.40 -42.38
N LEU A 182 12.48 52.55 -43.40
CA LEU A 182 12.98 52.94 -44.73
C LEU A 182 11.93 53.66 -45.61
N GLU A 183 10.64 53.52 -45.33
CA GLU A 183 9.57 54.26 -46.04
C GLU A 183 9.31 55.66 -45.46
N LYS A 184 9.96 56.02 -44.35
CA LYS A 184 9.81 57.32 -43.67
C LYS A 184 10.92 58.33 -43.96
N ASP A 185 11.91 57.97 -44.76
CA ASP A 185 12.92 58.86 -45.36
C ASP A 185 12.67 59.03 -46.87
#